data_AF-A0A8T7F4Y0-F1
#
_entry.id   AF-A0A8T7F4Y0-F1
#
_cell.length_a   1.000
_cell.length_b   1.000
_cell.length_c   1.000
_cell.angle_alpha   90.00
_cell.angle_beta   90.00
_cell.angle_gamma   90.00
#
_symmetry.space_group_name_H-M   'P 1'
#
loop_
_entity.id
_entity.type
_entity.pdbx_description
1 polymer ?
#
loop_
_entity_poly.entity_id
_entity_poly.type
_entity_poly.pdbx_seq_one_letter_code
_entity_poly.pdbx_strand_id
1 'polypeptide(L)'
;MDDQSLRVQNASPPTAVSPPGSFLQEVIEATPGDSRLGMCIQCGTCGGSCPSAADMNHTPRQIFAMIRADLREEVLRSNTPWYCVSCYFCTVRCPQEVHITDVMYTLKSMAIREKRYDDSTAPDFSQTFIGYIESYGRSYELGLATRHNLRHRPLQLPSMVPLGLGMLARRRMDFAPQRIEKIEQLQAILARAIELEVGV
;
A
#
# COMPACT_ATOMS: atom_id res chain seq x y z
N MET A 1 -37.77 4.37 -16.42
CA MET A 1 -36.62 3.69 -15.80
C MET A 1 -35.72 4.79 -15.34
N ASP A 2 -36.04 5.28 -14.15
CA ASP A 2 -35.51 6.51 -13.59
C ASP A 2 -34.03 6.36 -13.23
N ASP A 3 -33.25 7.28 -13.78
CA ASP A 3 -31.83 7.47 -13.50
C ASP A 3 -31.65 8.03 -12.08
N GLN A 4 -31.58 7.12 -11.12
CA GLN A 4 -31.37 7.43 -9.71
C GLN A 4 -29.88 7.43 -9.33
N SER A 5 -28.97 7.34 -10.31
CA SER A 5 -27.52 7.22 -10.09
C SER A 5 -26.81 8.56 -9.86
N LEU A 6 -27.50 9.69 -10.03
CA LEU A 6 -26.96 11.05 -9.89
C LEU A 6 -27.32 11.78 -8.58
N ARG A 7 -27.91 11.09 -7.59
CA ARG A 7 -28.26 11.68 -6.27
C ARG A 7 -27.24 11.41 -5.16
N VAL A 8 -25.96 11.26 -5.49
CA VAL A 8 -24.88 11.28 -4.48
C VAL A 8 -24.28 12.69 -4.43
N GLN A 9 -25.12 13.70 -4.17
CA GLN A 9 -24.66 15.04 -3.82
C GLN A 9 -25.44 15.50 -2.59
N ASN A 10 -24.71 15.88 -1.55
CA ASN A 10 -25.15 16.63 -0.38
C ASN A 10 -25.78 15.86 0.78
N ALA A 11 -25.03 14.92 1.35
CA ALA A 11 -25.09 14.70 2.79
C ALA A 11 -23.65 14.63 3.32
N SER A 12 -23.19 15.71 3.96
CA SER A 12 -22.00 15.65 4.79
C SER A 12 -22.29 14.63 5.89
N PRO A 13 -21.57 13.51 5.93
CA PRO A 13 -21.91 12.46 6.86
C PRO A 13 -21.43 12.87 8.26
N PRO A 14 -22.07 12.38 9.35
CA PRO A 14 -21.77 12.82 10.70
C PRO A 14 -20.31 12.50 11.03
N THR A 15 -19.45 13.52 10.97
CA THR A 15 -18.04 13.40 11.29
C THR A 15 -17.93 13.09 12.77
N ALA A 16 -17.34 11.94 13.11
CA ALA A 16 -16.84 11.72 14.45
C ALA A 16 -15.80 12.82 14.72
N VAL A 17 -16.22 13.88 15.43
CA VAL A 17 -15.39 15.05 15.74
C VAL A 17 -14.20 14.57 16.55
N SER A 18 -13.08 14.38 15.86
CA SER A 18 -11.80 14.04 16.48
C SER A 18 -11.09 15.35 16.81
N PRO A 19 -10.32 15.41 17.92
CA PRO A 19 -9.63 16.64 18.28
C PRO A 19 -8.67 17.06 17.16
N PRO A 20 -8.52 18.37 16.91
CA PRO A 20 -7.56 18.88 15.93
C PRO A 20 -6.15 18.39 16.28
N GLY A 21 -5.44 17.85 15.30
CA GLY A 21 -4.10 17.26 15.48
C GLY A 21 -4.08 15.80 15.93
N SER A 22 -5.23 15.11 15.99
CA SER A 22 -5.27 13.67 16.23
C SER A 22 -4.66 12.86 15.07
N PHE A 23 -4.11 11.68 15.39
CA PHE A 23 -3.56 10.78 14.38
C PHE A 23 -4.59 10.37 13.32
N LEU A 24 -5.87 10.28 13.66
CA LEU A 24 -6.94 10.05 12.70
C LEU A 24 -6.99 11.14 11.62
N GLN A 25 -6.95 12.41 12.03
CA GLN A 25 -7.02 13.54 11.11
C GLN A 25 -5.80 13.55 10.19
N GLU A 26 -4.62 13.29 10.74
CA GLU A 26 -3.38 13.17 9.97
C GLU A 26 -3.48 12.08 8.89
N VAL A 27 -3.99 10.89 9.25
CA VAL A 27 -4.17 9.80 8.28
C VAL A 27 -5.19 10.18 7.20
N ILE A 28 -6.28 10.85 7.57
CA ILE A 28 -7.30 11.32 6.61
C ILE A 28 -6.69 12.30 5.61
N GLU A 29 -5.93 13.28 6.10
CA GLU A 29 -5.28 14.32 5.28
C GLU A 29 -4.18 13.74 4.39
N ALA A 30 -3.41 12.78 4.89
CA ALA A 30 -2.36 12.10 4.14
C ALA A 30 -2.90 11.02 3.18
N THR A 31 -4.19 10.71 3.20
CA THR A 31 -4.80 9.75 2.27
C THR A 31 -5.29 10.48 1.02
N PRO A 32 -4.83 10.08 -0.18
CA PRO A 32 -5.31 10.70 -1.42
C PRO A 32 -6.82 10.58 -1.59
N GLY A 33 -7.45 11.68 -1.99
CA GLY A 33 -8.91 11.76 -2.17
C GLY A 33 -9.68 11.74 -0.85
N ASP A 34 -10.97 11.41 -0.91
CA ASP A 34 -11.79 11.27 0.31
C ASP A 34 -11.62 9.87 0.89
N SER A 35 -10.80 9.72 1.94
CA SER A 35 -10.60 8.42 2.60
C SER A 35 -11.88 7.83 3.21
N ARG A 36 -12.84 8.69 3.57
CA ARG A 36 -14.04 8.37 4.37
C ARG A 36 -13.73 7.62 5.67
N LEU A 37 -12.48 7.63 6.15
CA LEU A 37 -12.06 6.88 7.33
C LEU A 37 -12.81 7.31 8.60
N GLY A 38 -13.13 8.60 8.71
CA GLY A 38 -13.97 9.16 9.78
C GLY A 38 -15.34 8.49 9.89
N MET A 39 -15.86 7.93 8.79
CA MET A 39 -17.16 7.26 8.71
C MET A 39 -17.15 5.80 9.13
N CYS A 40 -16.00 5.23 9.50
CA CYS A 40 -15.92 3.83 9.88
C CYS A 40 -16.84 3.51 11.08
N ILE A 41 -17.80 2.61 10.91
CA ILE A 41 -18.70 2.17 12.00
C ILE A 41 -18.21 0.90 12.73
N GLN A 42 -16.96 0.49 12.50
CA GLN A 42 -16.35 -0.69 13.15
C GLN A 42 -17.09 -2.02 12.93
N CYS A 43 -17.83 -2.17 11.82
CA CYS A 43 -18.64 -3.36 11.52
C CYS A 43 -17.83 -4.65 11.25
N GLY A 44 -16.55 -4.54 10.89
CA GLY A 44 -15.67 -5.69 10.69
C GLY A 44 -15.73 -6.40 9.34
N THR A 45 -16.57 -5.95 8.40
CA THR A 45 -16.63 -6.52 7.04
C THR A 45 -15.25 -6.59 6.36
N CYS A 46 -14.41 -5.58 6.58
CA CYS A 46 -13.06 -5.54 6.03
C CYS A 46 -12.13 -6.62 6.59
N GLY A 47 -12.25 -6.94 7.88
CA GLY A 47 -11.50 -8.03 8.50
C GLY A 47 -11.95 -9.40 7.99
N GLY A 48 -13.27 -9.61 7.91
CA GLY A 48 -13.82 -10.89 7.41
C GLY A 48 -13.66 -11.11 5.90
N SER A 49 -13.51 -10.05 5.11
CA SER A 49 -13.34 -10.15 3.65
C SER A 49 -11.87 -10.22 3.22
N CYS A 50 -10.91 -9.98 4.12
CA CYS A 50 -9.51 -9.90 3.77
C CYS A 50 -8.92 -11.32 3.66
N PRO A 51 -8.39 -11.73 2.49
CA PRO A 51 -7.79 -13.05 2.34
C PRO A 51 -6.50 -13.21 3.14
N SER A 52 -5.80 -12.11 3.41
CA SER A 52 -4.53 -12.07 4.15
C SER A 52 -4.72 -11.83 5.66
N ALA A 53 -5.95 -11.80 6.16
CA ALA A 53 -6.23 -11.46 7.56
C ALA A 53 -5.52 -12.37 8.57
N ALA A 54 -5.32 -13.64 8.23
CA ALA A 54 -4.67 -14.63 9.08
C ALA A 54 -3.17 -14.34 9.31
N ASP A 55 -2.53 -13.65 8.37
CA ASP A 55 -1.10 -13.30 8.43
C ASP A 55 -0.85 -11.87 8.95
N MET A 56 -1.93 -11.11 9.20
CA MET A 56 -1.87 -9.75 9.74
C MET A 56 -1.88 -9.78 11.28
N ASN A 57 -1.09 -8.92 11.91
CA ASN A 57 -1.13 -8.69 13.37
C ASN A 57 -2.50 -8.14 13.79
N HIS A 58 -3.07 -7.26 12.96
CA HIS A 58 -4.36 -6.63 13.19
C HIS A 58 -5.17 -6.61 11.90
N THR A 59 -6.45 -6.94 11.97
CA THR A 59 -7.35 -6.74 10.81
C THR A 59 -7.49 -5.24 10.49
N PRO A 60 -7.91 -4.87 9.26
CA PRO A 60 -8.14 -3.46 8.92
C PRO A 60 -9.09 -2.73 9.90
N ARG A 61 -10.10 -3.44 10.42
CA ARG A 61 -11.01 -2.90 11.45
C ARG A 61 -10.24 -2.50 12.71
N GLN A 62 -9.35 -3.37 13.20
CA GLN A 62 -8.56 -3.14 14.40
C GLN A 62 -7.56 -2.00 14.20
N ILE A 63 -6.89 -1.95 13.04
CA ILE A 63 -6.02 -0.80 12.67
C ILE A 63 -6.80 0.51 12.78
N PHE A 64 -8.02 0.58 12.25
CA PHE A 64 -8.82 1.80 12.30
C PHE A 64 -9.28 2.17 13.72
N ALA A 65 -9.53 1.17 14.57
CA ALA A 65 -9.80 1.42 15.98
C ALA A 65 -8.57 2.00 16.69
N MET A 66 -7.37 1.48 16.39
CA MET A 66 -6.12 1.97 16.96
C MET A 66 -5.76 3.37 16.46
N ILE A 67 -6.02 3.68 15.19
CA ILE A 67 -5.86 5.05 14.65
C ILE A 67 -6.74 6.04 15.43
N ARG A 68 -8.01 5.68 15.69
CA ARG A 68 -8.92 6.49 16.50
C ARG A 68 -8.51 6.60 17.97
N ALA A 69 -7.78 5.62 18.48
CA ALA A 69 -7.24 5.61 19.83
C ALA A 69 -5.87 6.30 19.93
N ASP A 70 -5.41 6.96 18.87
CA ASP A 70 -4.13 7.68 18.81
C ASP A 70 -2.89 6.77 19.04
N LEU A 71 -3.04 5.46 18.79
CA LEU A 71 -1.98 4.45 18.94
C LEU A 71 -1.05 4.40 17.72
N ARG A 72 -0.38 5.54 17.50
CA ARG A 72 0.42 5.82 16.31
C ARG A 72 1.59 4.87 16.14
N GLU A 73 2.31 4.58 17.22
CA GLU A 73 3.48 3.69 17.17
C GLU A 73 3.08 2.28 16.79
N GLU A 74 2.03 1.76 17.41
CA GLU A 74 1.51 0.41 17.24
C GLU A 74 0.97 0.21 15.83
N VAL A 75 0.27 1.22 15.28
CA VAL A 75 -0.24 1.19 13.91
C VAL A 75 0.89 1.16 12.90
N LEU A 76 1.89 2.05 13.04
CA LEU A 76 2.96 2.14 12.06
C LEU A 76 3.95 0.97 12.13
N ARG A 77 4.20 0.41 13.31
CA ARG A 77 5.01 -0.82 13.46
C ARG A 77 4.29 -2.10 13.03
N SER A 78 2.97 -2.08 12.89
CA SER A 78 2.20 -3.25 12.49
C SER A 78 2.65 -3.80 11.13
N ASN A 79 2.70 -5.13 10.98
CA ASN A 79 2.88 -5.76 9.67
C ASN A 79 1.66 -5.58 8.74
N THR A 80 0.52 -5.13 9.27
CA THR A 80 -0.77 -5.14 8.58
C THR A 80 -0.75 -4.37 7.25
N PRO A 81 -0.23 -3.13 7.18
CA PRO A 81 -0.15 -2.42 5.91
C PRO A 81 0.65 -3.24 4.89
N TRP A 82 1.78 -3.83 5.31
CA TRP A 82 2.68 -4.62 4.46
C TRP A 82 2.06 -5.90 3.89
N TYR A 83 1.16 -6.55 4.63
CA TYR A 83 0.40 -7.72 4.17
C TYR A 83 -0.83 -7.37 3.34
N CYS A 84 -1.20 -6.09 3.24
CA CYS A 84 -2.25 -5.66 2.32
C CYS A 84 -1.79 -5.84 0.87
N VAL A 85 -2.43 -6.79 0.18
CA VAL A 85 -2.22 -7.10 -1.25
C VAL A 85 -3.04 -6.23 -2.20
N SER A 86 -3.72 -5.20 -1.69
CA SER A 86 -4.50 -4.24 -2.48
C SER A 86 -5.51 -4.90 -3.43
N CYS A 87 -6.22 -5.93 -2.94
CA CYS A 87 -7.23 -6.64 -3.72
C CYS A 87 -8.60 -5.92 -3.77
N TYR A 88 -8.75 -4.80 -3.06
CA TYR A 88 -9.96 -3.96 -2.99
C TYR A 88 -11.26 -4.61 -2.47
N PHE A 89 -11.27 -5.89 -2.10
CA PHE A 89 -12.46 -6.55 -1.54
C PHE A 89 -13.04 -5.83 -0.30
N CYS A 90 -12.16 -5.36 0.58
CA CYS A 90 -12.56 -4.63 1.78
C CYS A 90 -13.17 -3.26 1.46
N THR A 91 -12.69 -2.57 0.43
CA THR A 91 -13.24 -1.29 -0.05
C THR A 91 -14.64 -1.49 -0.61
N VAL A 92 -14.81 -2.42 -1.57
CA VAL A 92 -16.09 -2.65 -2.26
C VAL A 92 -17.19 -3.14 -1.32
N ARG A 93 -16.84 -3.93 -0.30
CA ARG A 93 -17.82 -4.48 0.66
C ARG A 93 -18.08 -3.56 1.84
N CYS A 94 -17.40 -2.41 1.93
CA CYS A 94 -17.59 -1.50 3.05
C CYS A 94 -18.97 -0.81 2.96
N PRO A 95 -19.87 -0.97 3.93
CA PRO A 95 -21.18 -0.30 3.91
C PRO A 95 -21.10 1.22 4.13
N GLN A 96 -19.91 1.74 4.47
CA GLN A 96 -19.64 3.17 4.62
C GLN A 96 -18.73 3.70 3.51
N GLU A 97 -18.38 2.84 2.54
CA GLU A 97 -17.53 3.17 1.39
C GLU A 97 -16.17 3.73 1.81
N VAL A 98 -15.62 3.26 2.94
CA VAL A 98 -14.27 3.66 3.36
C VAL A 98 -13.26 3.20 2.31
N HIS A 99 -12.37 4.09 1.89
CA HIS A 99 -11.28 3.79 0.96
C HIS A 99 -10.14 3.08 1.67
N ILE A 100 -10.42 1.86 2.16
CA ILE A 100 -9.55 1.08 3.06
C ILE A 100 -8.18 0.81 2.43
N THR A 101 -8.17 0.49 1.14
CA THR A 101 -6.92 0.18 0.42
C THR A 101 -5.99 1.39 0.37
N ASP A 102 -6.53 2.60 0.15
CA ASP A 102 -5.76 3.83 0.07
C ASP A 102 -5.22 4.22 1.45
N VAL A 103 -6.03 4.08 2.51
CA VAL A 103 -5.56 4.23 3.90
C VAL A 103 -4.39 3.29 4.19
N MET A 104 -4.44 2.03 3.74
CA MET A 104 -3.31 1.10 3.93
C MET A 104 -2.04 1.54 3.21
N TYR A 105 -2.14 2.13 2.02
CA TYR A 105 -0.98 2.73 1.34
C TYR A 105 -0.45 3.94 2.08
N THR A 106 -1.31 4.82 2.59
CA THR A 106 -0.91 5.95 3.43
C THR A 106 -0.14 5.48 4.65
N LEU A 107 -0.60 4.44 5.34
CA LEU A 107 0.12 3.84 6.47
C LEU A 107 1.50 3.28 6.07
N LYS A 108 1.63 2.62 4.90
CA LYS A 108 2.94 2.20 4.37
C LYS A 108 3.87 3.40 4.18
N SER A 109 3.39 4.46 3.55
CA SER A 109 4.16 5.67 3.28
C SER A 109 4.61 6.37 4.57
N MET A 110 3.72 6.49 5.56
CA MET A 110 4.04 7.04 6.88
C MET A 110 5.08 6.18 7.62
N ALA A 111 4.91 4.85 7.61
CA ALA A 111 5.85 3.91 8.21
C ALA A 111 7.25 4.01 7.59
N ILE A 112 7.35 4.15 6.26
CA ILE A 112 8.63 4.36 5.57
C ILE A 112 9.25 5.71 5.97
N ARG A 113 8.48 6.79 5.88
CA ARG A 113 8.94 8.17 6.15
C ARG A 113 9.50 8.30 7.56
N GLU A 114 8.84 7.68 8.52
CA GLU A 114 9.21 7.74 9.93
C GLU A 114 10.14 6.62 10.38
N LYS A 115 10.47 5.68 9.49
CA LYS A 115 11.28 4.49 9.77
C LYS A 115 10.70 3.66 10.93
N ARG A 116 9.37 3.51 10.94
CA ARG A 116 8.62 2.74 11.94
C ARG A 116 8.13 1.45 11.32
N TYR A 117 8.92 0.39 11.45
CA TYR A 117 8.59 -0.96 11.05
C TYR A 117 9.55 -1.93 11.76
N ASP A 118 9.07 -3.10 12.16
CA ASP A 118 9.90 -4.09 12.85
C ASP A 118 10.78 -4.88 11.88
N ASP A 119 10.32 -5.07 10.64
CA ASP A 119 11.03 -5.78 9.58
C ASP A 119 11.26 -4.87 8.37
N SER A 120 12.52 -4.69 7.98
CA SER A 120 12.90 -3.89 6.82
C SER A 120 12.70 -4.61 5.49
N THR A 121 12.41 -5.92 5.50
CA THR A 121 12.26 -6.77 4.30
C THR A 121 11.21 -6.22 3.33
N ALA A 122 10.03 -5.83 3.83
CA ALA A 122 8.96 -5.30 3.00
C ALA A 122 9.18 -3.84 2.52
N PRO A 123 9.63 -2.90 3.37
CA PRO A 123 10.07 -1.58 2.94
C PRO A 123 11.18 -1.62 1.87
N ASP A 124 12.24 -2.39 2.11
CA ASP A 124 13.40 -2.47 1.22
C ASP A 124 13.02 -3.12 -0.13
N PHE A 125 12.11 -4.12 -0.11
CA PHE A 125 11.54 -4.68 -1.34
C PHE A 125 10.78 -3.62 -2.13
N SER A 126 9.89 -2.87 -1.48
CA SER A 126 9.07 -1.85 -2.11
C SER A 126 9.93 -0.74 -2.72
N GLN A 127 10.93 -0.26 -2.00
CA GLN A 127 11.87 0.76 -2.51
C GLN A 127 12.72 0.23 -3.68
N THR A 128 13.18 -1.01 -3.60
CA THR A 128 13.93 -1.63 -4.70
C THR A 128 13.07 -1.78 -5.96
N PHE A 129 11.84 -2.24 -5.79
CA PHE A 129 10.86 -2.40 -6.86
C PHE A 129 10.54 -1.07 -7.54
N ILE A 130 10.23 -0.03 -6.75
CA ILE A 130 9.95 1.31 -7.27
C ILE A 130 11.17 1.89 -7.99
N GLY A 131 12.38 1.72 -7.46
CA GLY A 131 13.60 2.18 -8.13
C GLY A 131 13.82 1.54 -9.51
N TYR A 132 13.45 0.27 -9.70
CA TYR A 132 13.46 -0.36 -11.02
C TYR A 132 12.39 0.24 -11.95
N ILE A 133 11.18 0.51 -11.46
CA ILE A 133 10.12 1.15 -12.25
C ILE A 133 10.51 2.58 -12.65
N GLU A 134 11.06 3.39 -11.75
CA GLU A 134 11.47 4.77 -12.06
C GLU A 134 12.61 4.82 -13.09
N SER A 135 13.49 3.82 -13.08
CA SER A 135 14.66 3.74 -13.97
C SER A 135 14.32 3.16 -15.35
N TYR A 136 13.53 2.08 -15.38
CA TYR A 136 13.30 1.28 -16.58
C TYR A 136 11.84 1.32 -17.07
N GLY A 137 10.90 1.77 -16.24
CA GLY A 137 9.46 1.77 -16.53
C GLY A 137 8.79 0.40 -16.40
N ARG A 138 9.54 -0.64 -16.01
CA ARG A 138 9.05 -2.01 -15.80
C ARG A 138 9.81 -2.67 -14.65
N SER A 139 9.17 -3.67 -14.03
CA SER A 139 9.82 -4.53 -13.05
C SER A 139 10.90 -5.40 -13.71
N TYR A 140 12.07 -5.48 -13.09
CA TYR A 140 13.14 -6.40 -13.48
C TYR A 140 13.28 -7.51 -12.43
N GLU A 141 12.54 -8.59 -12.64
CA GLU A 141 12.33 -9.66 -11.66
C GLU A 141 13.64 -10.33 -11.19
N LEU A 142 14.57 -10.62 -12.11
CA LEU A 142 15.85 -11.24 -11.74
C LEU A 142 16.69 -10.31 -10.85
N GLY A 143 16.74 -9.02 -11.19
CA GLY A 143 17.45 -8.03 -10.38
C GLY A 143 16.79 -7.80 -9.03
N LEU A 144 15.47 -7.70 -9.00
CA LEU A 144 14.69 -7.55 -7.77
C LEU A 144 14.89 -8.75 -6.84
N ALA A 145 14.69 -9.97 -7.33
CA ALA A 145 14.87 -11.19 -6.56
C ALA A 145 16.31 -11.32 -6.05
N THR A 146 17.31 -11.06 -6.89
CA THR A 146 18.72 -11.14 -6.51
C THR A 146 19.07 -10.11 -5.44
N ARG A 147 18.73 -8.83 -5.66
CA ARG A 147 19.04 -7.74 -4.73
C ARG A 147 18.34 -7.91 -3.37
N HIS A 148 17.08 -8.33 -3.39
CA HIS A 148 16.32 -8.60 -2.18
C HIS A 148 16.92 -9.76 -1.37
N ASN A 149 17.16 -10.92 -2.03
CA ASN A 149 17.70 -12.08 -1.34
C ASN A 149 19.14 -11.85 -0.87
N LEU A 150 19.99 -11.16 -1.63
CA LEU A 150 21.35 -10.84 -1.17
C LEU A 150 21.35 -9.98 0.10
N ARG A 151 20.36 -9.09 0.25
CA ARG A 151 20.27 -8.18 1.40
C ARG A 151 19.66 -8.83 2.64
N HIS A 152 18.60 -9.61 2.49
CA HIS A 152 17.84 -10.15 3.64
C HIS A 152 18.10 -11.64 3.89
N ARG A 153 18.40 -12.44 2.85
CA ARG A 153 18.51 -13.91 2.93
C ARG A 153 19.58 -14.49 1.98
N PRO A 154 20.87 -14.10 2.10
CA PRO A 154 21.91 -14.50 1.16
C PRO A 154 22.12 -16.03 1.13
N LEU A 155 21.91 -16.70 2.28
CA LEU A 155 22.02 -18.16 2.41
C LEU A 155 20.89 -18.92 1.70
N GLN A 156 19.75 -18.28 1.41
CA GLN A 156 18.63 -18.91 0.69
C GLN A 156 18.84 -18.89 -0.83
N LEU A 157 19.69 -18.00 -1.34
CA LEU A 157 19.92 -17.82 -2.78
C LEU A 157 20.34 -19.10 -3.52
N PRO A 158 21.28 -19.94 -3.01
CA PRO A 158 21.65 -21.20 -3.67
C PRO A 158 20.49 -22.16 -3.87
N SER A 159 19.52 -22.19 -2.95
CA SER A 159 18.34 -23.05 -3.05
C SER A 159 17.38 -22.63 -4.18
N MET A 160 17.39 -21.35 -4.56
CA MET A 160 16.55 -20.80 -5.63
C MET A 160 17.17 -20.93 -7.02
N VAL A 161 18.47 -21.24 -7.12
CA VAL A 161 19.19 -21.35 -8.40
C VAL A 161 18.56 -22.34 -9.38
N PRO A 162 18.16 -23.57 -8.99
CA PRO A 162 17.55 -24.51 -9.93
C PRO A 162 16.23 -23.99 -10.55
N LEU A 163 15.39 -23.33 -9.73
CA LEU A 163 14.17 -22.70 -10.20
C LEU A 163 14.47 -21.53 -11.14
N GLY A 164 15.41 -20.65 -10.76
CA GLY A 164 15.82 -19.50 -11.57
C GLY A 164 16.36 -19.92 -12.94
N LEU A 165 17.24 -20.91 -12.98
CA LEU A 165 17.74 -21.49 -14.24
C LEU A 165 16.62 -22.10 -15.08
N GLY A 166 15.68 -22.80 -14.45
CA GLY A 166 14.51 -23.38 -15.12
C GLY A 166 13.54 -22.34 -15.69
N MET A 167 13.44 -21.16 -15.08
CA MET A 167 12.64 -20.04 -15.59
C MET A 167 13.36 -19.30 -16.73
N LEU A 168 14.67 -19.07 -16.59
CA LEU A 168 15.53 -18.48 -17.64
C LEU A 168 15.54 -19.34 -18.91
N ALA A 169 15.73 -20.66 -18.77
CA ALA A 169 15.71 -21.59 -19.90
C ALA A 169 14.38 -21.58 -20.67
N ARG A 170 13.26 -21.30 -19.97
CA ARG A 170 11.92 -21.18 -20.56
C ARG A 170 11.55 -19.75 -20.96
N ARG A 171 12.49 -18.79 -20.88
CA ARG A 171 12.25 -17.36 -21.13
C ARG A 171 11.08 -16.77 -20.35
N ARG A 172 10.86 -17.28 -19.12
CA ARG A 172 9.86 -16.76 -18.18
C ARG A 172 10.43 -15.67 -17.27
N MET A 173 11.70 -15.33 -17.44
CA MET A 173 12.43 -14.32 -16.68
C MET A 173 13.47 -13.70 -17.61
N ASP A 174 13.55 -12.37 -17.60
CA ASP A 174 14.55 -11.63 -18.36
C ASP A 174 15.91 -11.63 -17.64
N PHE A 175 17.00 -11.75 -18.39
CA PHE A 175 18.36 -11.68 -17.85
C PHE A 175 18.89 -10.24 -17.73
N ALA A 176 18.32 -9.31 -18.49
CA ALA A 176 18.68 -7.90 -18.47
C ALA A 176 17.41 -7.05 -18.32
N PRO A 177 17.49 -5.89 -17.66
CA PRO A 177 16.34 -5.01 -17.54
C PRO A 177 15.93 -4.48 -18.92
N GLN A 178 14.63 -4.55 -19.23
CA GLN A 178 14.06 -3.95 -20.44
C GLN A 178 13.52 -2.56 -20.11
N ARG A 179 13.86 -1.56 -20.92
CA ARG A 179 13.39 -0.19 -20.76
C ARG A 179 12.18 0.09 -21.66
N ILE A 180 11.19 0.83 -21.15
CA ILE A 180 10.06 1.31 -21.98
C ILE A 180 10.53 2.40 -22.95
N GLU A 181 9.84 2.53 -24.09
CA GLU A 181 10.18 3.52 -25.11
C GLU A 181 10.08 4.98 -24.59
N LYS A 182 8.99 5.31 -23.87
CA LYS A 182 8.70 6.67 -23.39
C LYS A 182 9.02 6.86 -21.91
N ILE A 183 10.22 6.45 -21.50
CA ILE A 183 10.65 6.55 -20.11
C ILE A 183 10.69 7.99 -19.58
N GLU A 184 11.12 8.95 -20.40
CA GLU A 184 11.15 10.37 -20.03
C GLU A 184 9.73 10.90 -19.74
N GLN A 185 8.73 10.42 -20.49
CA GLN A 185 7.33 10.77 -20.23
C GLN A 185 6.86 10.21 -18.89
N LEU A 186 7.20 8.95 -18.57
CA LEU A 186 6.88 8.37 -17.26
C LEU A 186 7.54 9.18 -16.13
N GLN A 187 8.82 9.51 -16.28
CA GLN A 187 9.56 10.31 -15.29
C GLN A 187 8.94 11.70 -15.10
N ALA A 188 8.50 12.34 -16.19
CA ALA A 188 7.77 13.61 -16.10
C ALA A 188 6.43 13.48 -15.38
N ILE A 189 5.67 12.40 -15.62
CA ILE A 189 4.41 12.12 -14.90
C ILE A 189 4.66 11.92 -13.42
N LEU A 190 5.66 11.10 -13.06
CA LEU A 190 6.00 10.83 -11.66
C LEU A 190 6.50 12.09 -10.95
N ALA A 191 7.36 12.88 -11.59
CA ALA A 191 7.82 14.16 -11.05
C ALA A 191 6.63 15.09 -10.78
N ARG A 192 5.69 15.20 -11.72
CA ARG A 192 4.50 16.02 -11.54
C ARG A 192 3.59 15.50 -10.43
N ALA A 193 3.45 14.18 -10.28
CA ALA A 193 2.67 13.58 -9.21
C ALA A 193 3.29 13.88 -7.83
N ILE A 194 4.62 13.74 -7.69
CA ILE A 194 5.34 14.07 -6.45
C ILE A 194 5.20 15.56 -6.10
N GLU A 195 5.28 16.46 -7.09
CA GLU A 195 5.03 17.89 -6.86
C GLU A 195 3.64 18.16 -6.31
N LEU A 196 2.62 17.45 -6.81
CA LEU A 196 1.24 17.59 -6.33
C LEU A 196 1.05 16.99 -4.93
N GLU A 197 1.77 15.94 -4.59
CA GLU A 197 1.73 15.35 -3.23
C GLU A 197 2.46 16.19 -2.19
N VAL A 198 3.53 16.91 -2.55
CA VAL A 198 4.31 17.76 -1.63
C VAL A 198 3.78 19.20 -1.57
N GLY A 199 3.09 19.64 -2.63
CA GLY A 199 2.50 20.98 -2.74
C GLY A 199 1.08 21.12 -2.19
N VAL A 200 0.53 20.05 -1.59
CA VAL A 200 -0.72 20.04 -0.81
C VAL A 200 -0.40 20.09 0.67
#